data_AF-A0A1X0EPC7-F1
#
_entry.id   AF-A0A1X0EPC7-F1
#
_cell.length_a   1.000
_cell.length_b   1.000
_cell.length_c   1.000
_cell.angle_alpha   90.00
_cell.angle_beta   90.00
_cell.angle_gamma   90.00
#
_symmetry.space_group_name_H-M   'P 1'
#
loop_
_entity.id
_entity.type
_entity.pdbx_description
1 polymer ?
#
loop_
_entity_poly.entity_id
_entity_poly.type
_entity_poly.pdbx_seq_one_letter_code
_entity_poly.pdbx_strand_id
1 'polypeptide(L)'
;GSGNIGIGLSGNNQYGFGNWNSGSGNVGLFNSGTGNVGFFNSGTGNIGIGNSGSNNTGFGNSGSTNTGLFNTGRVNTGIGNSGNLNTGSFNPGNTNTGGFNPGSYNTGLFNTGNYNTGLGNTGNVNTGFLNAGSYNNGIGWRADYQGLVSLNATTIIPDSAVPFEFDVPIHLTIPIDVVLPTITTSSFTIPALKVNLDTIIGDATLDITSIGFPNLTIGLPFIGINIGTPVGAVGPLIHITGDGRLLPITFTGIDIKPAPGFGNSTTNPSSGFFNSGSGSSSGFMNIGANASGLLNLASGTSGISGYKVFGDLISGVSNLGNTVSGLFNTSSATDLFTTPAVVSGVGNIGNNLAGFLRSTATGSLFNVGFADLGQSNVGSGNIGDFNLGNGNIGGYNVGSGNIGSQNLGSGNIGSFNIGFGNSGPALTTALNNIGIGNTGSNNVGFGNFGDGNIGFGNTGSGNIGIGLSGNNNDGFGNWNSGSGNVGLFNSGTGNVGFFNSGTGNFGIGNSGS
;
A
#
# COMPACT_ATOMS: atom_id res chain seq x y z
N GLY A 1 17.02 -27.83 -22.19
CA GLY A 1 17.54 -27.56 -20.84
C GLY A 1 16.63 -28.23 -19.83
N SER A 2 16.69 -27.80 -18.57
CA SER A 2 16.00 -28.42 -17.43
C SER A 2 14.66 -27.75 -17.10
N GLY A 3 13.68 -28.52 -16.63
CA GLY A 3 12.41 -27.99 -16.09
C GLY A 3 11.43 -27.40 -17.12
N ASN A 4 11.55 -27.75 -18.41
CA ASN A 4 10.67 -27.25 -19.46
C ASN A 4 9.39 -28.08 -19.57
N ILE A 5 8.26 -27.44 -19.87
CA ILE A 5 6.98 -28.10 -20.20
C ILE A 5 6.54 -27.66 -21.59
N GLY A 6 6.68 -28.54 -22.58
CA GLY A 6 6.33 -28.23 -23.97
C GLY A 6 7.16 -28.97 -25.01
N ILE A 7 7.00 -28.63 -26.29
CA ILE A 7 7.62 -29.35 -27.43
C ILE A 7 8.77 -28.52 -27.98
N GLY A 8 10.00 -29.04 -28.12
CA GLY A 8 11.09 -28.39 -28.89
C GLY A 8 11.86 -27.23 -28.22
N LEU A 9 11.82 -27.10 -26.90
CA LEU A 9 12.34 -25.95 -26.15
C LEU A 9 13.87 -26.01 -25.91
N SER A 10 14.60 -24.97 -26.34
CA SER A 10 16.07 -24.82 -26.16
C SER A 10 16.41 -23.77 -25.07
N GLY A 11 16.07 -24.08 -23.82
CA GLY A 11 16.42 -23.27 -22.63
C GLY A 11 16.06 -23.99 -21.33
N ASN A 12 15.94 -23.27 -20.21
CA ASN A 12 15.55 -23.80 -18.89
C ASN A 12 14.25 -23.15 -18.38
N ASN A 13 13.41 -23.93 -17.69
CA ASN A 13 12.15 -23.53 -17.06
C ASN A 13 11.16 -22.82 -18.02
N GLN A 14 11.12 -23.24 -19.28
CA GLN A 14 10.24 -22.68 -20.31
C GLN A 14 8.92 -23.46 -20.41
N TYR A 15 7.83 -22.76 -20.69
CA TYR A 15 6.50 -23.36 -20.91
C TYR A 15 5.95 -22.89 -22.27
N GLY A 16 5.85 -23.78 -23.27
CA GLY A 16 5.38 -23.43 -24.63
C GLY A 16 5.86 -24.35 -25.77
N PHE A 17 5.96 -23.82 -26.99
CA PHE A 17 6.49 -24.54 -28.17
C PHE A 17 7.88 -24.05 -28.57
N GLY A 18 8.63 -24.95 -29.18
CA GLY A 18 10.06 -24.91 -29.43
C GLY A 18 10.44 -23.92 -30.50
N ASN A 19 11.58 -23.25 -30.32
CA ASN A 19 12.04 -22.09 -31.08
C ASN A 19 11.18 -20.83 -30.98
N TRP A 20 10.03 -20.84 -30.29
CA TRP A 20 9.18 -19.67 -30.17
C TRP A 20 9.44 -18.88 -28.88
N ASN A 21 10.14 -19.42 -27.89
CA ASN A 21 10.67 -18.62 -26.78
C ASN A 21 12.19 -18.70 -26.74
N SER A 22 12.86 -17.58 -26.48
CA SER A 22 14.32 -17.51 -26.31
C SER A 22 14.68 -16.94 -24.94
N GLY A 23 15.74 -17.45 -24.30
CA GLY A 23 16.15 -17.06 -22.95
C GLY A 23 15.63 -18.02 -21.87
N SER A 24 15.24 -17.53 -20.70
CA SER A 24 14.93 -18.37 -19.52
C SER A 24 13.62 -18.00 -18.84
N GLY A 25 12.90 -18.99 -18.29
CA GLY A 25 11.72 -18.74 -17.45
C GLY A 25 10.51 -18.10 -18.13
N ASN A 26 10.48 -18.06 -19.47
CA ASN A 26 9.36 -17.47 -20.21
C ASN A 26 8.17 -18.45 -20.29
N VAL A 27 6.96 -17.91 -20.15
CA VAL A 27 5.67 -18.62 -20.25
C VAL A 27 4.83 -18.00 -21.35
N GLY A 28 4.37 -18.81 -22.32
CA GLY A 28 3.57 -18.35 -23.46
C GLY A 28 4.33 -18.52 -24.77
N LEU A 29 4.18 -17.61 -25.76
CA LEU A 29 4.79 -17.74 -27.10
C LEU A 29 5.48 -16.46 -27.56
N PHE A 30 6.53 -16.58 -28.36
CA PHE A 30 7.26 -15.45 -28.97
C PHE A 30 7.93 -14.51 -27.97
N ASN A 31 8.19 -14.97 -26.75
CA ASN A 31 8.86 -14.16 -25.73
C ASN A 31 10.39 -14.32 -25.81
N SER A 32 11.10 -13.22 -25.56
CA SER A 32 12.57 -13.16 -25.53
C SER A 32 13.10 -12.55 -24.22
N GLY A 33 14.17 -13.10 -23.67
CA GLY A 33 14.77 -12.65 -22.42
C GLY A 33 14.36 -13.53 -21.23
N THR A 34 14.04 -12.93 -20.08
CA THR A 34 13.91 -13.64 -18.81
C THR A 34 12.55 -13.44 -18.15
N GLY A 35 11.86 -14.52 -17.78
CA GLY A 35 10.70 -14.46 -16.87
C GLY A 35 9.46 -13.74 -17.42
N ASN A 36 9.32 -13.61 -18.75
CA ASN A 36 8.15 -12.96 -19.34
C ASN A 36 6.96 -13.91 -19.42
N VAL A 37 5.74 -13.39 -19.22
CA VAL A 37 4.49 -14.15 -19.27
C VAL A 37 3.56 -13.54 -20.32
N GLY A 38 3.13 -14.33 -21.31
CA GLY A 38 2.17 -13.93 -22.34
C GLY A 38 2.76 -14.06 -23.75
N PHE A 39 2.64 -13.03 -24.59
CA PHE A 39 2.99 -13.10 -26.00
C PHE A 39 3.91 -11.97 -26.47
N PHE A 40 4.89 -12.28 -27.31
CA PHE A 40 5.73 -11.27 -27.98
C PHE A 40 6.47 -10.29 -27.05
N ASN A 41 6.66 -10.65 -25.78
CA ASN A 41 7.36 -9.77 -24.84
C ASN A 41 8.88 -9.91 -24.99
N SER A 42 9.62 -8.82 -24.74
CA SER A 42 11.07 -8.80 -24.77
C SER A 42 11.66 -8.14 -23.52
N GLY A 43 12.78 -8.69 -23.03
CA GLY A 43 13.45 -8.19 -21.82
C GLY A 43 13.11 -9.05 -20.60
N THR A 44 12.78 -8.42 -19.47
CA THR A 44 12.69 -9.10 -18.17
C THR A 44 11.35 -8.92 -17.48
N GLY A 45 10.71 -10.02 -17.08
CA GLY A 45 9.59 -10.00 -16.15
C GLY A 45 8.34 -9.25 -16.63
N ASN A 46 8.14 -9.12 -17.94
CA ASN A 46 6.95 -8.45 -18.47
C ASN A 46 5.76 -9.42 -18.50
N ILE A 47 4.56 -8.91 -18.22
CA ILE A 47 3.31 -9.67 -18.27
C ILE A 47 2.35 -9.04 -19.29
N GLY A 48 1.84 -9.85 -20.21
CA GLY A 48 0.84 -9.44 -21.20
C GLY A 48 1.35 -9.62 -22.63
N ILE A 49 1.17 -8.63 -23.50
CA ILE A 49 1.44 -8.77 -24.94
C ILE A 49 2.33 -7.64 -25.45
N GLY A 50 3.40 -8.00 -26.15
CA GLY A 50 4.21 -7.04 -26.92
C GLY A 50 4.93 -6.00 -26.07
N ASN A 51 5.15 -6.27 -24.78
CA ASN A 51 5.87 -5.34 -23.92
C ASN A 51 7.40 -5.50 -24.10
N SER A 52 8.14 -4.40 -24.02
CA SER A 52 9.60 -4.39 -24.11
C SER A 52 10.25 -3.70 -22.92
N GLY A 53 11.35 -4.23 -22.41
CA GLY A 53 12.06 -3.70 -21.26
C GLY A 53 11.82 -4.54 -20.02
N SER A 54 11.50 -3.93 -18.87
CA SER A 54 11.44 -4.64 -17.59
C SER A 54 10.13 -4.43 -16.81
N ASN A 55 9.55 -5.50 -16.29
CA ASN A 55 8.46 -5.46 -15.31
C ASN A 55 7.22 -4.67 -15.76
N ASN A 56 6.91 -4.61 -17.06
CA ASN A 56 5.69 -3.98 -17.54
C ASN A 56 4.50 -4.95 -17.47
N THR A 57 3.31 -4.45 -17.13
CA THR A 57 2.05 -5.20 -17.23
C THR A 57 1.12 -4.58 -18.29
N GLY A 58 0.62 -5.40 -19.21
CA GLY A 58 -0.45 -5.02 -20.13
C GLY A 58 -0.06 -5.21 -21.60
N PHE A 59 -0.32 -4.22 -22.44
CA PHE A 59 -0.09 -4.33 -23.89
C PHE A 59 0.86 -3.26 -24.42
N GLY A 60 1.88 -3.66 -25.16
CA GLY A 60 2.69 -2.74 -25.97
C GLY A 60 3.45 -1.68 -25.17
N ASN A 61 3.68 -1.89 -23.87
CA ASN A 61 4.43 -0.93 -23.06
C ASN A 61 5.94 -1.09 -23.28
N SER A 62 6.66 0.03 -23.28
CA SER A 62 8.11 0.06 -23.41
C SER A 62 8.78 0.79 -22.25
N GLY A 63 9.89 0.25 -21.75
CA GLY A 63 10.63 0.80 -20.62
C GLY A 63 10.44 -0.04 -19.37
N SER A 64 10.20 0.57 -18.21
CA SER A 64 10.16 -0.14 -16.93
C SER A 64 8.91 0.09 -16.09
N THR A 65 8.32 -0.98 -15.56
CA THR A 65 7.29 -0.89 -14.50
C THR A 65 6.03 -0.15 -14.95
N ASN A 66 5.66 -0.18 -16.23
CA ASN A 66 4.44 0.46 -16.70
C ASN A 66 3.25 -0.50 -16.63
N THR A 67 2.09 -0.01 -16.18
CA THR A 67 0.82 -0.74 -16.19
C THR A 67 -0.17 -0.16 -17.19
N GLY A 68 -0.67 -0.96 -18.12
CA GLY A 68 -1.74 -0.57 -19.05
C GLY A 68 -1.36 -0.77 -20.50
N LEU A 69 -1.63 0.21 -21.37
CA LEU A 69 -1.51 0.08 -22.82
C LEU A 69 -0.55 1.13 -23.40
N PHE A 70 0.41 0.72 -24.21
CA PHE A 70 1.24 1.59 -25.04
C PHE A 70 2.00 2.70 -24.29
N ASN A 71 2.27 2.51 -23.00
CA ASN A 71 3.03 3.49 -22.24
C ASN A 71 4.53 3.34 -22.54
N THR A 72 5.23 4.47 -22.65
CA THR A 72 6.68 4.50 -22.88
C THR A 72 7.39 5.26 -21.76
N GLY A 73 8.42 4.66 -21.18
CA GLY A 73 9.22 5.25 -20.10
C GLY A 73 9.06 4.45 -18.81
N ARG A 74 8.89 5.10 -17.66
CA ARG A 74 8.92 4.41 -16.35
C ARG A 74 7.69 4.68 -15.49
N VAL A 75 7.15 3.62 -14.88
CA VAL A 75 6.12 3.73 -13.84
C VAL A 75 4.88 4.50 -14.31
N ASN A 76 4.44 4.32 -15.55
CA ASN A 76 3.20 4.93 -16.04
C ASN A 76 2.02 3.97 -15.90
N THR A 77 0.90 4.48 -15.41
CA THR A 77 -0.37 3.75 -15.30
C THR A 77 -1.40 4.30 -16.27
N GLY A 78 -1.95 3.47 -17.16
CA GLY A 78 -3.04 3.82 -18.07
C GLY A 78 -2.69 3.65 -19.54
N ILE A 79 -2.97 4.62 -20.41
CA ILE A 79 -2.92 4.44 -21.87
C ILE A 79 -2.03 5.48 -22.55
N GLY A 80 -1.04 5.06 -23.34
CA GLY A 80 -0.32 5.93 -24.27
C GLY A 80 0.44 7.09 -23.61
N ASN A 81 0.83 6.94 -22.34
CA ASN A 81 1.63 7.97 -21.68
C ASN A 81 3.10 7.86 -22.12
N SER A 82 3.77 9.00 -22.28
CA SER A 82 5.18 9.06 -22.65
C SER A 82 5.97 9.87 -21.63
N GLY A 83 7.02 9.29 -21.07
CA GLY A 83 7.78 9.87 -19.96
C GLY A 83 7.60 9.02 -18.71
N ASN A 84 7.56 9.61 -17.51
CA ASN A 84 7.56 8.83 -16.28
C ASN A 84 6.41 9.18 -15.34
N LEU A 85 6.00 8.22 -14.51
CA LEU A 85 5.11 8.45 -13.38
C LEU A 85 3.75 9.04 -13.75
N ASN A 86 3.26 8.89 -14.98
CA ASN A 86 1.95 9.42 -15.37
C ASN A 86 0.82 8.45 -15.01
N THR A 87 -0.32 8.97 -14.57
CA THR A 87 -1.57 8.25 -14.35
C THR A 87 -2.65 8.74 -15.32
N GLY A 88 -3.29 7.82 -16.03
CA GLY A 88 -4.37 8.10 -16.97
C GLY A 88 -3.92 7.97 -18.42
N SER A 89 -4.26 8.89 -19.31
CA SER A 89 -4.11 8.66 -20.77
C SER A 89 -3.43 9.79 -21.54
N PHE A 90 -2.52 9.43 -22.45
CA PHE A 90 -1.89 10.36 -23.40
C PHE A 90 -1.24 11.57 -22.72
N ASN A 91 -0.48 11.36 -21.65
CA ASN A 91 0.29 12.42 -21.00
C ASN A 91 1.76 12.34 -21.42
N PRO A 92 2.27 13.28 -22.24
CA PRO A 92 3.70 13.46 -22.47
C PRO A 92 4.36 14.25 -21.32
N GLY A 93 5.48 13.75 -20.80
CA GLY A 93 6.23 14.36 -19.70
C GLY A 93 6.10 13.52 -18.43
N ASN A 94 6.17 14.16 -17.25
CA ASN A 94 6.30 13.42 -15.99
C ASN A 94 5.19 13.70 -14.99
N THR A 95 4.75 12.66 -14.28
CA THR A 95 3.94 12.80 -13.07
C THR A 95 2.62 13.53 -13.31
N ASN A 96 1.98 13.35 -14.47
CA ASN A 96 0.65 13.91 -14.74
C ASN A 96 -0.46 12.94 -14.32
N THR A 97 -1.59 13.46 -13.86
CA THR A 97 -2.81 12.69 -13.55
C THR A 97 -3.96 13.14 -14.44
N GLY A 98 -4.65 12.20 -15.08
CA GLY A 98 -5.76 12.46 -15.99
C GLY A 98 -5.33 12.23 -17.43
N GLY A 99 -5.57 13.15 -18.35
CA GLY A 99 -5.21 12.88 -19.74
C GLY A 99 -4.95 14.06 -20.65
N PHE A 100 -4.20 13.80 -21.72
CA PHE A 100 -3.78 14.81 -22.68
C PHE A 100 -3.05 15.99 -22.03
N ASN A 101 -2.19 15.74 -21.03
CA ASN A 101 -1.44 16.81 -20.37
C ASN A 101 0.05 16.80 -20.78
N PRO A 102 0.47 17.60 -21.78
CA PRO A 102 1.89 17.82 -22.05
C PRO A 102 2.58 18.65 -20.97
N GLY A 103 3.72 18.16 -20.48
CA GLY A 103 4.51 18.79 -19.43
C GLY A 103 4.50 17.94 -18.16
N SER A 104 4.66 18.55 -16.99
CA SER A 104 4.82 17.79 -15.74
C SER A 104 3.88 18.21 -14.63
N TYR A 105 3.51 17.25 -13.79
CA TYR A 105 2.72 17.48 -12.59
C TYR A 105 1.34 18.11 -12.82
N ASN A 106 0.72 17.91 -13.99
CA ASN A 106 -0.64 18.42 -14.22
C ASN A 106 -1.70 17.45 -13.71
N THR A 107 -2.82 17.96 -13.24
CA THR A 107 -4.01 17.20 -12.84
C THR A 107 -5.22 17.61 -13.68
N GLY A 108 -5.88 16.64 -14.31
CA GLY A 108 -7.09 16.85 -15.10
C GLY A 108 -6.85 16.58 -16.57
N LEU A 109 -7.42 17.40 -17.45
CA LEU A 109 -7.47 17.12 -18.88
C LEU A 109 -6.90 18.27 -19.72
N PHE A 110 -6.18 17.98 -20.80
CA PHE A 110 -5.75 18.96 -21.81
C PHE A 110 -4.86 20.10 -21.29
N ASN A 111 -4.18 19.93 -20.15
CA ASN A 111 -3.34 20.98 -19.60
C ASN A 111 -1.92 20.93 -20.19
N THR A 112 -1.46 22.05 -20.75
CA THR A 112 -0.11 22.19 -21.30
C THR A 112 0.75 23.07 -20.39
N GLY A 113 1.95 22.61 -20.06
CA GLY A 113 2.87 23.26 -19.11
C GLY A 113 2.97 22.47 -17.81
N ASN A 114 3.22 23.11 -16.67
CA ASN A 114 3.47 22.41 -15.41
C ASN A 114 2.54 22.82 -14.27
N TYR A 115 2.22 21.85 -13.40
CA TYR A 115 1.41 22.06 -12.20
C TYR A 115 0.07 22.74 -12.47
N ASN A 116 -0.64 22.41 -13.54
CA ASN A 116 -2.00 22.91 -13.75
C ASN A 116 -3.03 21.94 -13.17
N THR A 117 -4.15 22.46 -12.68
CA THR A 117 -5.31 21.67 -12.23
C THR A 117 -6.57 22.10 -12.97
N GLY A 118 -7.25 21.14 -13.57
CA GLY A 118 -8.54 21.34 -14.23
C GLY A 118 -8.49 20.97 -15.71
N LEU A 119 -9.09 21.80 -16.57
CA LEU A 119 -9.31 21.47 -17.98
C LEU A 119 -8.72 22.53 -18.90
N GLY A 120 -7.86 22.13 -19.83
CA GLY A 120 -7.45 22.95 -20.97
C GLY A 120 -6.62 24.18 -20.62
N ASN A 121 -5.90 24.16 -19.49
CA ASN A 121 -5.06 25.30 -19.10
C ASN A 121 -3.70 25.23 -19.81
N THR A 122 -3.19 26.37 -20.26
CA THR A 122 -1.87 26.53 -20.87
C THR A 122 -1.03 27.50 -20.06
N GLY A 123 0.19 27.11 -19.70
CA GLY A 123 1.09 27.85 -18.82
C GLY A 123 1.37 27.06 -17.55
N ASN A 124 1.72 27.71 -16.44
CA ASN A 124 2.08 27.00 -15.21
C ASN A 124 1.19 27.39 -14.02
N VAL A 125 0.93 26.45 -13.11
CA VAL A 125 0.30 26.71 -11.81
C VAL A 125 -1.13 27.28 -11.90
N ASN A 126 -1.88 26.93 -12.95
CA ASN A 126 -3.27 27.38 -13.10
C ASN A 126 -4.27 26.42 -12.45
N THR A 127 -5.32 26.97 -11.85
CA THR A 127 -6.46 26.22 -11.31
C THR A 127 -7.75 26.64 -12.01
N GLY A 128 -8.37 25.72 -12.75
CA GLY A 128 -9.68 25.94 -13.36
C GLY A 128 -9.75 25.52 -14.83
N PHE A 129 -10.39 26.33 -15.67
CA PHE A 129 -10.79 25.94 -17.03
C PHE A 129 -10.28 26.94 -18.07
N LEU A 130 -9.61 26.45 -19.11
CA LEU A 130 -9.26 27.20 -20.32
C LEU A 130 -8.43 28.47 -20.07
N ASN A 131 -7.60 28.49 -19.02
CA ASN A 131 -6.71 29.61 -18.76
C ASN A 131 -5.48 29.56 -19.67
N ALA A 132 -5.04 30.72 -20.14
CA ALA A 132 -3.80 30.92 -20.88
C ALA A 132 -2.95 31.97 -20.13
N GLY A 133 -1.76 31.59 -19.67
CA GLY A 133 -0.95 32.36 -18.72
C GLY A 133 -0.60 31.51 -17.51
N SER A 134 0.07 32.06 -16.50
CA SER A 134 0.51 31.33 -15.31
C SER A 134 -0.11 31.89 -14.03
N TYR A 135 -0.23 31.04 -13.01
CA TYR A 135 -0.73 31.40 -11.68
C TYR A 135 -2.18 31.89 -11.65
N ASN A 136 -3.03 31.44 -12.56
CA ASN A 136 -4.43 31.88 -12.63
C ASN A 136 -5.37 30.95 -11.85
N ASN A 137 -6.42 31.53 -11.27
CA ASN A 137 -7.54 30.81 -10.67
C ASN A 137 -8.85 31.21 -11.38
N GLY A 138 -9.60 30.26 -11.93
CA GLY A 138 -10.90 30.51 -12.55
C GLY A 138 -11.00 30.06 -14.00
N ILE A 139 -11.71 30.83 -14.83
CA ILE A 139 -12.14 30.40 -16.16
C ILE A 139 -11.72 31.42 -17.21
N GLY A 140 -11.02 30.97 -18.26
CA GLY A 140 -10.80 31.75 -19.48
C GLY A 140 -9.84 32.93 -19.34
N TRP A 141 -9.01 32.97 -18.30
CA TRP A 141 -8.00 34.01 -18.15
C TRP A 141 -6.95 33.95 -19.26
N ARG A 142 -6.36 35.09 -19.63
CA ARG A 142 -5.41 35.22 -20.75
C ARG A 142 -4.07 35.88 -20.39
N ALA A 143 -3.88 36.21 -19.13
CA ALA A 143 -2.68 36.84 -18.58
C ALA A 143 -2.25 36.08 -17.32
N ASP A 144 -1.16 36.49 -16.68
CA ASP A 144 -0.68 35.84 -15.45
C ASP A 144 -1.36 36.42 -14.19
N TYR A 145 -1.44 35.64 -13.12
CA TYR A 145 -1.92 36.05 -11.78
C TYR A 145 -3.37 36.59 -11.72
N GLN A 146 -4.27 36.03 -12.54
CA GLN A 146 -5.67 36.42 -12.59
C GLN A 146 -6.57 35.57 -11.69
N GLY A 147 -7.63 36.18 -11.16
CA GLY A 147 -8.64 35.51 -10.31
C GLY A 147 -8.13 35.03 -8.94
N LEU A 148 -7.02 35.59 -8.46
CA LEU A 148 -6.48 35.32 -7.13
C LEU A 148 -7.38 35.91 -6.04
N VAL A 149 -7.59 35.16 -4.96
CA VAL A 149 -8.38 35.61 -3.81
C VAL A 149 -7.44 36.24 -2.79
N SER A 150 -7.74 37.47 -2.37
CA SER A 150 -7.05 38.15 -1.27
C SER A 150 -8.06 38.73 -0.29
N LEU A 151 -7.78 38.64 1.00
CA LEU A 151 -8.58 39.26 2.06
C LEU A 151 -7.63 39.92 3.05
N ASN A 152 -7.77 41.23 3.26
CA ASN A 152 -7.03 41.97 4.28
C ASN A 152 -8.03 42.62 5.23
N ALA A 153 -8.09 42.15 6.48
CA ALA A 153 -8.91 42.70 7.54
C ALA A 153 -8.00 43.34 8.59
N THR A 154 -7.72 44.62 8.37
CA THR A 154 -6.95 45.47 9.28
C THR A 154 -7.92 46.34 10.07
N THR A 155 -7.88 46.24 11.40
CA THR A 155 -8.65 47.10 12.32
C THR A 155 -7.76 48.24 12.80
N ILE A 156 -8.16 49.47 12.51
CA ILE A 156 -7.47 50.66 13.01
C ILE A 156 -8.31 51.20 14.16
N ILE A 157 -7.74 51.29 15.36
CA ILE A 157 -8.32 52.13 16.41
C ILE A 157 -7.93 53.57 16.08
N PRO A 158 -8.87 54.44 15.70
CA PRO A 158 -8.57 55.83 15.37
C PRO A 158 -8.04 56.56 16.61
N ASP A 159 -7.41 57.71 16.37
CA ASP A 159 -6.77 58.59 17.36
C ASP A 159 -7.72 59.20 18.42
N SER A 160 -8.94 58.71 18.55
CA SER A 160 -10.03 59.31 19.31
C SER A 160 -10.65 58.42 20.39
N ALA A 161 -10.16 57.20 20.62
CA ALA A 161 -10.95 56.19 21.34
C ALA A 161 -10.70 56.04 22.85
N VAL A 162 -9.74 56.73 23.47
CA VAL A 162 -9.56 56.65 24.94
C VAL A 162 -9.25 58.04 25.51
N PRO A 163 -10.26 58.81 25.95
CA PRO A 163 -10.00 60.00 26.76
C PRO A 163 -9.47 59.53 28.12
N PHE A 164 -8.30 60.03 28.52
CA PHE A 164 -7.86 59.96 29.91
C PHE A 164 -7.78 61.38 30.45
N GLU A 165 -8.35 61.58 31.63
CA GLU A 165 -8.37 62.85 32.33
C GLU A 165 -7.36 62.79 33.48
N PHE A 166 -6.49 63.79 33.58
CA PHE A 166 -5.51 63.91 34.65
C PHE A 166 -5.75 65.21 35.42
N ASP A 167 -6.09 65.07 36.71
CA ASP A 167 -6.27 66.17 37.65
C ASP A 167 -5.31 65.97 38.84
N VAL A 168 -4.37 66.90 39.01
CA VAL A 168 -3.45 66.92 40.15
C VAL A 168 -3.46 68.30 40.81
N PRO A 169 -4.04 68.41 42.01
CA PRO A 169 -4.02 69.65 42.78
C PRO A 169 -2.71 69.78 43.59
N ILE A 170 -1.97 70.88 43.42
CA ILE A 170 -0.72 71.16 44.15
C ILE A 170 -0.86 72.40 45.03
N HIS A 171 -0.37 72.31 46.27
CA HIS A 171 -0.26 73.41 47.25
C HIS A 171 1.23 73.74 47.48
N LEU A 172 1.65 74.96 47.08
CA LEU A 172 3.00 75.62 47.03
C LEU A 172 4.11 75.11 48.00
N THR A 173 5.45 75.15 47.78
CA THR A 173 6.36 76.02 46.99
C THR A 173 7.70 75.28 46.75
N ILE A 174 8.30 75.36 45.54
CA ILE A 174 9.75 75.27 45.15
C ILE A 174 9.82 75.08 43.61
N PRO A 175 10.76 75.70 42.86
CA PRO A 175 10.84 75.52 41.41
C PRO A 175 11.34 74.11 41.05
N ILE A 176 10.60 73.41 40.19
CA ILE A 176 11.03 72.16 39.55
C ILE A 176 10.93 72.39 38.04
N ASP A 177 12.06 72.36 37.34
CA ASP A 177 12.09 72.22 35.89
C ASP A 177 11.59 70.82 35.52
N VAL A 178 10.35 70.71 35.05
CA VAL A 178 9.82 69.45 34.52
C VAL A 178 9.86 69.52 33.00
N VAL A 179 10.91 68.95 32.40
CA VAL A 179 10.86 68.51 31.01
C VAL A 179 10.24 67.11 31.02
N LEU A 180 8.99 66.98 30.59
CA LEU A 180 8.33 65.68 30.51
C LEU A 180 8.89 64.89 29.31
N PRO A 181 9.50 63.71 29.51
CA PRO A 181 9.82 62.82 28.40
C PRO A 181 8.55 62.12 27.91
N THR A 182 8.56 61.70 26.64
CA THR A 182 7.55 60.80 26.09
C THR A 182 7.57 59.49 26.88
N ILE A 183 6.43 59.06 27.44
CA ILE A 183 6.33 57.75 28.08
C ILE A 183 6.21 56.71 26.95
N THR A 184 7.27 55.96 26.71
CA THR A 184 7.26 54.80 25.82
C THR A 184 7.23 53.53 26.66
N THR A 185 6.24 52.66 26.44
CA THR A 185 6.31 51.30 26.95
C THR A 185 7.07 50.43 25.94
N SER A 186 8.02 49.64 26.42
CA SER A 186 8.77 48.71 25.58
C SER A 186 7.84 47.65 25.01
N SER A 187 8.03 47.32 23.73
CA SER A 187 7.33 46.20 23.09
C SER A 187 7.46 44.95 23.95
N PHE A 188 6.34 44.28 24.20
CA PHE A 188 6.34 42.97 24.83
C PHE A 188 5.54 42.00 23.96
N THR A 189 5.99 40.75 23.97
CA THR A 189 5.34 39.66 23.25
C THR A 189 4.63 38.79 24.24
N ILE A 190 3.37 38.47 23.98
CA ILE A 190 2.76 37.32 24.63
C ILE A 190 3.38 36.08 23.97
N PRO A 191 4.04 35.19 24.75
CA PRO A 191 4.69 34.00 24.20
C PRO A 191 3.67 33.15 23.43
N ALA A 192 4.13 32.49 22.36
CA ALA A 192 3.32 31.54 21.62
C ALA A 192 2.80 30.45 22.59
N LEU A 193 1.49 30.18 22.51
CA LEU A 193 0.87 29.11 23.29
C LEU A 193 0.70 27.89 22.38
N LYS A 194 1.34 26.79 22.78
CA LYS A 194 1.12 25.49 22.16
C LYS A 194 0.04 24.76 22.93
N VAL A 195 -1.13 24.61 22.32
CA VAL A 195 -2.19 23.78 22.89
C VAL A 195 -2.08 22.39 22.25
N ASN A 196 -1.78 21.40 23.08
CA ASN A 196 -1.74 20.02 22.65
C ASN A 196 -3.16 19.46 22.65
N LEU A 197 -3.67 19.08 21.48
CA LEU A 197 -5.04 18.60 21.27
C LEU A 197 -5.13 17.06 21.22
N ASP A 198 -4.12 16.37 21.77
CA ASP A 198 -3.99 14.91 21.80
C ASP A 198 -5.26 14.16 22.24
N THR A 199 -6.08 14.75 23.11
CA THR A 199 -7.32 14.14 23.62
C THR A 199 -8.55 14.34 22.72
N ILE A 200 -8.51 15.18 21.68
CA ILE A 200 -9.68 15.50 20.84
C ILE A 200 -9.52 15.04 19.38
N ILE A 201 -8.32 15.09 18.79
CA ILE A 201 -8.14 14.84 17.33
C ILE A 201 -6.87 14.06 16.91
N GLY A 202 -6.00 13.67 17.86
CA GLY A 202 -4.74 12.96 17.56
C GLY A 202 -3.67 13.86 16.92
N ASP A 203 -2.41 13.65 17.33
CA ASP A 203 -1.18 14.43 17.06
C ASP A 203 -1.37 15.67 16.17
N ALA A 204 -1.98 16.70 16.76
CA ALA A 204 -2.23 17.98 16.13
C ALA A 204 -1.96 19.07 17.17
N THR A 205 -0.95 19.89 16.89
CA THR A 205 -0.63 21.07 17.71
C THR A 205 -1.24 22.30 17.09
N LEU A 206 -2.10 23.01 17.84
CA LEU A 206 -2.55 24.33 17.45
C LEU A 206 -1.50 25.33 17.92
N ASP A 207 -0.66 25.77 16.99
CA ASP A 207 0.34 26.81 17.24
C ASP A 207 -0.33 28.18 17.09
N ILE A 208 -0.68 28.79 18.24
CA ILE A 208 -1.07 30.19 18.28
C ILE A 208 0.22 31.01 18.28
N THR A 209 0.53 31.65 17.15
CA THR A 209 1.74 32.47 16.98
C THR A 209 1.79 33.59 18.01
N SER A 210 3.01 33.97 18.44
CA SER A 210 3.21 35.04 19.42
C SER A 210 2.53 36.34 18.98
N ILE A 211 1.77 36.95 19.89
CA ILE A 211 1.14 38.25 19.65
C ILE A 211 2.13 39.31 20.15
N GLY A 212 2.68 40.08 19.21
CA GLY A 212 3.59 41.18 19.50
C GLY A 212 2.83 42.48 19.69
N PHE A 213 3.07 43.15 20.82
CA PHE A 213 2.62 44.52 21.04
C PHE A 213 3.76 45.48 20.66
N PRO A 214 3.55 46.41 19.72
CA PRO A 214 4.57 47.39 19.36
C PRO A 214 4.78 48.41 20.50
N ASN A 215 5.87 49.16 20.44
CA ASN A 215 6.10 50.26 21.38
C ASN A 215 4.94 51.26 21.32
N LEU A 216 4.30 51.52 22.46
CA LEU A 216 3.25 52.53 22.54
C LEU A 216 3.90 53.87 22.83
N THR A 217 3.71 54.84 21.94
CA THR A 217 4.17 56.22 22.14
C THR A 217 2.96 57.09 22.42
N ILE A 218 2.85 57.59 23.65
CA ILE A 218 1.76 58.50 24.05
C ILE A 218 2.23 59.93 23.76
N GLY A 219 1.57 60.62 22.84
CA GLY A 219 1.74 62.06 22.64
C GLY A 219 1.02 62.80 23.76
N LEU A 220 1.74 63.60 24.55
CA LEU A 220 1.11 64.43 25.58
C LEU A 220 0.38 65.61 24.92
N PRO A 221 -0.84 65.95 25.37
CA PRO A 221 -1.61 67.07 24.83
C PRO A 221 -1.13 68.42 25.39
N PHE A 222 -1.71 69.49 24.87
CA PHE A 222 -1.54 70.84 25.42
C PHE A 222 -2.04 70.87 26.88
N ILE A 223 -1.15 71.24 27.81
CA ILE A 223 -1.48 71.35 29.24
C ILE A 223 -2.01 72.76 29.52
N GLY A 224 -3.24 72.85 30.03
CA GLY A 224 -3.78 74.10 30.56
C GLY A 224 -3.33 74.27 32.01
N ILE A 225 -2.53 75.31 32.28
CA ILE A 225 -2.16 75.70 33.65
C ILE A 225 -3.01 76.90 34.07
N ASN A 226 -3.87 76.73 35.07
CA ASN A 226 -4.56 77.85 35.70
C ASN A 226 -3.86 78.19 37.02
N ILE A 227 -3.42 79.45 37.17
CA ILE A 227 -2.73 79.94 38.37
C ILE A 227 -3.63 80.94 39.10
N GLY A 228 -4.00 80.60 40.33
CA GLY A 228 -4.77 81.42 41.26
C GLY A 228 -6.24 81.00 41.39
N THR A 229 -6.70 80.89 42.64
CA THR A 229 -8.14 80.86 42.95
C THR A 229 -8.66 82.29 43.15
N PRO A 230 -9.89 82.61 42.72
CA PRO A 230 -10.51 83.89 43.04
C PRO A 230 -10.55 84.11 44.56
N VAL A 231 -10.23 85.34 45.00
CA VAL A 231 -10.15 85.69 46.43
C VAL A 231 -11.47 85.35 47.13
N GLY A 232 -11.42 84.39 48.07
CA GLY A 232 -12.57 83.91 48.86
C GLY A 232 -12.98 82.45 48.63
N ALA A 233 -12.42 81.74 47.64
CA ALA A 233 -12.69 80.33 47.38
C ALA A 233 -11.62 79.40 47.97
N VAL A 234 -12.03 78.22 48.46
CA VAL A 234 -11.12 77.15 48.92
C VAL A 234 -10.82 76.23 47.74
N GLY A 235 -9.59 76.27 47.22
CA GLY A 235 -9.15 75.44 46.10
C GLY A 235 -7.63 75.56 45.85
N PRO A 236 -7.04 74.63 45.06
CA PRO A 236 -5.59 74.57 44.83
C PRO A 236 -5.09 75.78 44.02
N LEU A 237 -3.88 76.28 44.33
CA LEU A 237 -3.34 77.50 43.71
C LEU A 237 -2.86 77.27 42.27
N ILE A 238 -2.56 76.03 41.88
CA ILE A 238 -2.24 75.62 40.51
C ILE A 238 -3.09 74.38 40.19
N HIS A 239 -3.88 74.48 39.12
CA HIS A 239 -4.68 73.37 38.59
C HIS A 239 -4.18 73.02 37.18
N ILE A 240 -3.72 71.78 37.01
CA ILE A 240 -3.19 71.24 35.75
C ILE A 240 -4.23 70.27 35.19
N THR A 241 -4.73 70.57 34.00
CA THR A 241 -5.67 69.71 33.26
C THR A 241 -5.16 69.52 31.81
N GLY A 242 -5.44 68.38 31.20
CA GLY A 242 -5.07 68.10 29.82
C GLY A 242 -5.72 66.84 29.26
N ASP A 243 -6.11 66.89 27.97
CA ASP A 243 -6.83 65.82 27.27
C ASP A 243 -5.91 65.05 26.32
N GLY A 244 -5.37 63.90 26.74
CA GLY A 244 -4.43 63.15 25.90
C GLY A 244 -5.13 62.32 24.82
N ARG A 245 -4.50 62.17 23.65
CA ARG A 245 -4.99 61.30 22.57
C ARG A 245 -3.95 60.22 22.25
N LEU A 246 -4.40 58.98 22.11
CA LEU A 246 -3.57 57.88 21.64
C LEU A 246 -3.40 57.99 20.12
N LEU A 247 -2.19 57.78 19.57
CA LEU A 247 -2.03 57.66 18.11
C LEU A 247 -2.76 56.39 17.61
N PRO A 248 -3.15 56.34 16.32
CA PRO A 248 -3.89 55.20 15.80
C PRO A 248 -3.13 53.88 16.02
N ILE A 249 -3.78 52.91 16.67
CA ILE A 249 -3.23 51.56 16.85
C ILE A 249 -3.77 50.68 15.75
N THR A 250 -2.87 50.09 14.96
CA THR A 250 -3.24 49.18 13.87
C THR A 250 -3.13 47.74 14.34
N PHE A 251 -4.23 47.00 14.27
CA PHE A 251 -4.28 45.55 14.49
C PHE A 251 -4.49 44.86 13.13
N THR A 252 -3.54 44.03 12.73
CA THR A 252 -3.74 43.18 11.54
C THR A 252 -4.39 41.88 12.00
N GLY A 253 -5.70 41.72 11.76
CA GLY A 253 -6.47 40.59 12.27
C GLY A 253 -6.43 39.36 11.35
N ILE A 254 -6.56 39.56 10.03
CA ILE A 254 -6.51 38.48 9.03
C ILE A 254 -5.87 39.03 7.74
N ASP A 255 -4.82 38.39 7.25
CA ASP A 255 -4.17 38.70 5.97
C ASP A 255 -4.02 37.43 5.11
N ILE A 256 -4.91 37.26 4.13
CA ILE A 256 -4.85 36.21 3.12
C ILE A 256 -4.24 36.82 1.87
N LYS A 257 -3.00 36.42 1.58
CA LYS A 257 -2.27 36.86 0.40
C LYS A 257 -2.82 36.19 -0.87
N PRO A 258 -2.85 36.89 -2.01
CA PRO A 258 -3.21 36.30 -3.28
C PRO A 258 -2.21 35.19 -3.64
N ALA A 259 -2.72 33.98 -3.84
CA ALA A 259 -1.93 32.80 -4.17
C ALA A 259 -2.69 31.89 -5.15
N PRO A 260 -1.99 31.15 -6.02
CA PRO A 260 -2.61 30.18 -6.92
C PRO A 260 -3.19 28.99 -6.14
N GLY A 261 -4.24 28.39 -6.70
CA GLY A 261 -5.02 27.36 -6.03
C GLY A 261 -5.85 27.90 -4.86
N PHE A 262 -6.51 26.98 -4.14
CA PHE A 262 -7.43 27.29 -3.06
C PHE A 262 -7.08 26.49 -1.82
N GLY A 263 -6.72 27.19 -0.74
CA GLY A 263 -6.39 26.54 0.54
C GLY A 263 -5.13 25.68 0.51
N ASN A 264 -4.25 25.88 -0.48
CA ASN A 264 -2.95 25.21 -0.52
C ASN A 264 -2.03 25.77 0.60
N SER A 265 -1.37 24.88 1.32
CA SER A 265 -0.37 25.18 2.36
C SER A 265 1.01 24.59 2.00
N THR A 266 1.31 24.52 0.70
CA THR A 266 2.61 24.06 0.19
C THR A 266 3.68 25.14 0.29
N THR A 267 4.97 24.76 0.34
CA THR A 267 6.07 25.74 0.42
C THR A 267 6.35 26.48 -0.89
N ASN A 268 5.99 25.88 -2.04
CA ASN A 268 6.09 26.52 -3.35
C ASN A 268 4.67 26.72 -3.92
N PRO A 269 4.50 27.62 -4.91
CA PRO A 269 3.22 27.81 -5.57
C PRO A 269 2.65 26.50 -6.15
N SER A 270 1.38 26.23 -5.86
CA SER A 270 0.67 25.01 -6.25
C SER A 270 -0.69 25.36 -6.83
N SER A 271 -1.19 24.55 -7.75
CA SER A 271 -2.55 24.68 -8.26
C SER A 271 -3.51 23.72 -7.55
N GLY A 272 -4.81 23.86 -7.80
CA GLY A 272 -5.82 22.96 -7.24
C GLY A 272 -6.23 23.35 -5.82
N PHE A 273 -6.54 22.37 -4.98
CA PHE A 273 -7.24 22.59 -3.72
C PHE A 273 -6.57 21.83 -2.57
N PHE A 274 -6.32 22.53 -1.45
CA PHE A 274 -5.92 21.94 -0.17
C PHE A 274 -4.68 21.04 -0.22
N ASN A 275 -3.74 21.29 -1.14
CA ASN A 275 -2.46 20.60 -1.15
C ASN A 275 -1.56 21.14 -0.04
N SER A 276 -0.73 20.31 0.58
CA SER A 276 0.13 20.70 1.70
C SER A 276 1.51 20.04 1.61
N GLY A 277 2.49 20.57 2.35
CA GLY A 277 3.84 20.00 2.44
C GLY A 277 4.91 20.72 1.61
N SER A 278 6.10 20.13 1.53
CA SER A 278 7.22 20.73 0.80
C SER A 278 6.98 20.74 -0.71
N GLY A 279 7.46 21.75 -1.44
CA GLY A 279 7.44 21.79 -2.90
C GLY A 279 6.13 22.27 -3.51
N SER A 280 5.90 21.92 -4.77
CA SER A 280 4.69 22.25 -5.54
C SER A 280 3.87 20.99 -5.82
N SER A 281 2.55 21.15 -5.92
CA SER A 281 1.60 20.08 -6.23
C SER A 281 0.45 20.61 -7.09
N SER A 282 -0.27 19.70 -7.75
CA SER A 282 -1.52 20.00 -8.46
C SER A 282 -2.59 18.97 -8.12
N GLY A 283 -3.86 19.37 -8.18
CA GLY A 283 -4.99 18.49 -7.92
C GLY A 283 -5.67 18.78 -6.59
N PHE A 284 -6.01 17.77 -5.82
CA PHE A 284 -6.82 17.94 -4.60
C PHE A 284 -6.26 17.13 -3.44
N MET A 285 -6.01 17.82 -2.32
CA MET A 285 -5.56 17.24 -1.06
C MET A 285 -4.34 16.31 -1.19
N ASN A 286 -3.36 16.71 -2.01
CA ASN A 286 -2.08 16.02 -2.02
C ASN A 286 -1.18 16.55 -0.90
N ILE A 287 -0.48 15.65 -0.21
CA ILE A 287 0.44 15.96 0.88
C ILE A 287 1.86 15.58 0.43
N GLY A 288 2.82 16.48 0.63
CA GLY A 288 4.22 16.30 0.23
C GLY A 288 4.55 16.98 -1.10
N ALA A 289 5.69 16.61 -1.68
CA ALA A 289 6.25 17.29 -2.85
C ALA A 289 5.90 16.61 -4.17
N ASN A 290 5.80 17.42 -5.23
CA ASN A 290 5.84 16.96 -6.62
C ASN A 290 4.72 15.95 -6.92
N ALA A 291 3.52 16.22 -6.41
CA ALA A 291 2.36 15.37 -6.59
C ALA A 291 1.39 15.94 -7.62
N SER A 292 0.77 15.07 -8.40
CA SER A 292 -0.46 15.37 -9.14
C SER A 292 -1.56 14.38 -8.78
N GLY A 293 -2.82 14.78 -8.92
CA GLY A 293 -3.97 13.92 -8.72
C GLY A 293 -4.74 14.20 -7.43
N LEU A 294 -5.23 13.16 -6.78
CA LEU A 294 -6.21 13.28 -5.71
C LEU A 294 -5.83 12.44 -4.49
N LEU A 295 -5.75 13.08 -3.33
CA LEU A 295 -5.54 12.44 -2.02
C LEU A 295 -4.25 11.64 -1.92
N ASN A 296 -3.19 12.09 -2.59
CA ASN A 296 -1.91 11.39 -2.58
C ASN A 296 -1.04 11.85 -1.40
N LEU A 297 -0.23 10.95 -0.86
CA LEU A 297 0.72 11.23 0.21
C LEU A 297 2.13 10.86 -0.26
N ALA A 298 2.93 11.87 -0.59
CA ALA A 298 4.31 11.73 -1.03
C ALA A 298 5.25 11.69 0.18
N SER A 299 6.08 10.65 0.27
CA SER A 299 7.11 10.51 1.30
C SER A 299 8.47 11.07 0.89
N GLY A 300 8.65 11.41 -0.39
CA GLY A 300 9.93 11.84 -0.98
C GLY A 300 9.78 13.01 -1.94
N THR A 301 10.86 13.31 -2.68
CA THR A 301 10.91 14.42 -3.66
C THR A 301 10.74 13.97 -5.11
N SER A 302 10.72 12.65 -5.37
CA SER A 302 10.78 12.07 -6.72
C SER A 302 9.44 12.16 -7.47
N GLY A 303 8.35 12.37 -6.74
CA GLY A 303 7.03 12.71 -7.26
C GLY A 303 6.10 11.51 -7.43
N ILE A 304 4.79 11.77 -7.32
CA ILE A 304 3.73 10.76 -7.39
C ILE A 304 2.53 11.27 -8.19
N SER A 305 1.81 10.37 -8.84
CA SER A 305 0.58 10.71 -9.55
C SER A 305 -0.55 9.73 -9.29
N GLY A 306 -1.79 10.19 -9.48
CA GLY A 306 -2.97 9.34 -9.50
C GLY A 306 -3.93 9.60 -8.34
N TYR A 307 -4.51 8.55 -7.78
CA TYR A 307 -5.53 8.65 -6.74
C TYR A 307 -5.19 7.81 -5.51
N LYS A 308 -5.15 8.43 -4.32
CA LYS A 308 -4.90 7.76 -3.05
C LYS A 308 -3.63 6.91 -3.05
N VAL A 309 -2.55 7.39 -3.63
CA VAL A 309 -1.26 6.68 -3.58
C VAL A 309 -0.42 7.20 -2.41
N PHE A 310 0.32 6.31 -1.74
CA PHE A 310 1.19 6.63 -0.60
C PHE A 310 2.61 6.08 -0.79
N GLY A 311 3.60 6.97 -0.75
CA GLY A 311 5.03 6.64 -0.80
C GLY A 311 5.82 7.49 -1.81
N ASP A 312 6.71 6.90 -2.61
CA ASP A 312 7.57 7.63 -3.57
C ASP A 312 7.72 6.92 -4.93
N LEU A 313 7.89 7.67 -6.02
CA LEU A 313 7.89 7.14 -7.41
C LEU A 313 6.71 6.19 -7.70
N ILE A 314 5.48 6.68 -7.52
CA ILE A 314 4.26 5.88 -7.73
C ILE A 314 3.34 6.56 -8.76
N SER A 315 2.69 5.74 -9.59
CA SER A 315 1.51 6.17 -10.37
C SER A 315 0.36 5.17 -10.21
N GLY A 316 -0.87 5.63 -10.42
CA GLY A 316 -2.05 4.77 -10.50
C GLY A 316 -3.08 5.05 -9.41
N VAL A 317 -3.68 4.00 -8.85
CA VAL A 317 -4.82 4.13 -7.94
C VAL A 317 -4.58 3.27 -6.72
N SER A 318 -4.66 3.88 -5.54
CA SER A 318 -4.65 3.19 -4.25
C SER A 318 -3.45 2.27 -4.05
N ASN A 319 -2.26 2.77 -4.38
CA ASN A 319 -1.00 2.05 -4.23
C ASN A 319 -0.25 2.48 -2.98
N LEU A 320 0.55 1.56 -2.43
CA LEU A 320 1.40 1.78 -1.27
C LEU A 320 2.83 1.31 -1.55
N GLY A 321 3.83 2.22 -1.49
CA GLY A 321 5.25 1.85 -1.50
C GLY A 321 6.20 2.74 -2.29
N ASN A 322 7.29 2.16 -2.80
CA ASN A 322 8.27 2.85 -3.64
C ASN A 322 8.44 2.12 -4.98
N THR A 323 8.38 2.84 -6.10
CA THR A 323 8.48 2.28 -7.47
C THR A 323 7.35 1.29 -7.78
N VAL A 324 6.13 1.80 -7.91
CA VAL A 324 4.91 0.99 -8.12
C VAL A 324 4.02 1.63 -9.19
N SER A 325 3.46 0.83 -10.10
CA SER A 325 2.49 1.28 -11.11
C SER A 325 1.27 0.37 -11.14
N GLY A 326 0.09 0.93 -11.34
CA GLY A 326 -1.17 0.19 -11.50
C GLY A 326 -2.16 0.41 -10.37
N LEU A 327 -3.10 -0.51 -10.17
CA LEU A 327 -4.16 -0.36 -9.16
C LEU A 327 -3.86 -1.27 -7.95
N PHE A 328 -4.11 -0.78 -6.74
CA PHE A 328 -4.19 -1.56 -5.50
C PHE A 328 -2.93 -2.38 -5.13
N ASN A 329 -1.74 -1.92 -5.53
CA ASN A 329 -0.51 -2.63 -5.22
C ASN A 329 0.04 -2.22 -3.85
N THR A 330 0.62 -3.18 -3.13
CA THR A 330 1.32 -2.96 -1.86
C THR A 330 2.74 -3.50 -1.94
N SER A 331 3.73 -2.64 -1.74
CA SER A 331 5.11 -3.05 -1.58
C SER A 331 5.31 -3.80 -0.25
N SER A 332 6.05 -4.91 -0.27
CA SER A 332 6.56 -5.57 0.94
C SER A 332 8.01 -5.18 1.28
N ALA A 333 8.53 -4.09 0.70
CA ALA A 333 9.89 -3.64 0.96
C ALA A 333 10.11 -3.40 2.45
N THR A 334 11.29 -3.80 2.94
CA THR A 334 11.67 -3.62 4.35
C THR A 334 11.62 -2.14 4.76
N ASP A 335 12.01 -1.23 3.86
CA ASP A 335 11.73 0.19 3.98
C ASP A 335 10.85 0.64 2.81
N LEU A 336 9.61 0.96 3.14
CA LEU A 336 8.53 1.25 2.20
C LEU A 336 8.77 2.52 1.37
N PHE A 337 9.65 3.42 1.84
CA PHE A 337 9.84 4.74 1.25
C PHE A 337 11.21 4.90 0.57
N THR A 338 12.23 4.15 0.98
CA THR A 338 13.57 4.29 0.42
C THR A 338 13.98 3.12 -0.48
N THR A 339 13.36 1.95 -0.33
CA THR A 339 13.73 0.76 -1.09
C THR A 339 12.81 0.56 -2.29
N PRO A 340 13.33 0.63 -3.53
CA PRO A 340 12.53 0.37 -4.73
C PRO A 340 11.93 -1.03 -4.71
N ALA A 341 10.61 -1.11 -4.88
CA ALA A 341 9.87 -2.37 -4.90
C ALA A 341 9.52 -2.85 -6.31
N VAL A 342 9.71 -2.05 -7.36
CA VAL A 342 9.49 -2.41 -8.78
C VAL A 342 8.25 -3.30 -8.99
N VAL A 343 7.06 -2.76 -8.73
CA VAL A 343 5.77 -3.48 -8.83
C VAL A 343 4.92 -2.93 -9.97
N SER A 344 4.35 -3.78 -10.82
CA SER A 344 3.45 -3.35 -11.91
C SER A 344 2.13 -4.13 -11.88
N GLY A 345 0.98 -3.45 -11.98
CA GLY A 345 -0.33 -3.81 -11.38
C GLY A 345 -1.09 -5.00 -11.98
N VAL A 346 -2.19 -5.50 -11.42
CA VAL A 346 -3.10 -5.00 -10.37
C VAL A 346 -3.09 -5.90 -9.14
N GLY A 347 -3.23 -5.30 -7.94
CA GLY A 347 -3.47 -5.97 -6.67
C GLY A 347 -2.33 -6.85 -6.16
N ASN A 348 -1.10 -6.57 -6.58
CA ASN A 348 0.06 -7.34 -6.14
C ASN A 348 0.49 -6.92 -4.73
N ILE A 349 1.01 -7.87 -3.97
CA ILE A 349 1.71 -7.65 -2.71
C ILE A 349 3.14 -8.15 -2.91
N GLY A 350 4.18 -7.35 -2.64
CA GLY A 350 5.54 -7.87 -2.75
C GLY A 350 6.60 -6.88 -3.25
N ASN A 351 7.73 -7.42 -3.71
CA ASN A 351 8.82 -6.69 -4.35
C ASN A 351 9.26 -7.38 -5.64
N ASN A 352 9.57 -6.60 -6.66
CA ASN A 352 10.10 -6.96 -7.98
C ASN A 352 9.17 -7.90 -8.76
N LEU A 353 7.94 -7.45 -9.01
CA LEU A 353 6.84 -8.23 -9.60
C LEU A 353 6.14 -7.44 -10.71
N ALA A 354 5.68 -8.09 -11.78
CA ALA A 354 4.68 -7.50 -12.70
C ALA A 354 3.43 -8.40 -12.72
N GLY A 355 2.25 -7.87 -13.01
CA GLY A 355 1.09 -8.16 -12.17
C GLY A 355 -0.18 -8.75 -12.77
N PHE A 356 -0.90 -9.45 -11.87
CA PHE A 356 -2.21 -10.09 -11.94
C PHE A 356 -2.43 -10.80 -10.58
N LEU A 357 -2.40 -10.05 -9.48
CA LEU A 357 -2.45 -10.52 -8.08
C LEU A 357 -1.28 -11.43 -7.65
N ARG A 358 -0.01 -11.04 -7.85
CA ARG A 358 1.15 -11.81 -7.33
C ARG A 358 1.49 -11.43 -5.88
N SER A 359 1.94 -12.39 -5.07
CA SER A 359 2.37 -12.15 -3.66
C SER A 359 3.88 -12.34 -3.43
N THR A 360 4.54 -13.10 -4.30
CA THR A 360 5.97 -13.45 -4.17
C THR A 360 6.57 -13.70 -5.55
N ALA A 361 7.92 -13.79 -5.63
CA ALA A 361 8.61 -14.20 -6.86
C ALA A 361 8.10 -15.55 -7.42
N THR A 362 7.48 -16.38 -6.58
CA THR A 362 7.06 -17.76 -6.88
C THR A 362 5.68 -17.92 -7.51
N GLY A 363 4.75 -16.94 -7.51
CA GLY A 363 3.43 -17.18 -8.11
C GLY A 363 2.34 -16.12 -7.96
N SER A 364 1.17 -16.40 -8.56
CA SER A 364 -0.07 -15.61 -8.42
C SER A 364 -0.87 -16.11 -7.22
N LEU A 365 -1.47 -15.17 -6.47
CA LEU A 365 -2.47 -15.38 -5.42
C LEU A 365 -3.82 -15.87 -5.97
N PHE A 366 -3.98 -16.01 -7.28
CA PHE A 366 -5.28 -16.26 -7.88
C PHE A 366 -5.82 -17.63 -7.46
N ASN A 367 -6.79 -17.59 -6.55
CA ASN A 367 -7.60 -18.73 -6.15
C ASN A 367 -8.95 -18.67 -6.90
N VAL A 368 -9.48 -19.83 -7.27
CA VAL A 368 -10.79 -19.98 -7.90
C VAL A 368 -11.77 -20.56 -6.88
N GLY A 369 -12.45 -19.67 -6.16
CA GLY A 369 -13.50 -19.98 -5.19
C GLY A 369 -13.42 -19.08 -3.95
N PHE A 370 -13.95 -19.53 -2.81
CA PHE A 370 -14.13 -18.68 -1.62
C PHE A 370 -13.25 -19.11 -0.45
N ALA A 371 -12.77 -18.12 0.32
CA ALA A 371 -12.09 -18.32 1.60
C ALA A 371 -10.83 -19.20 1.55
N ASP A 372 -10.10 -19.20 0.43
CA ASP A 372 -8.80 -19.84 0.34
C ASP A 372 -7.70 -18.93 0.91
N LEU A 373 -6.82 -19.50 1.74
CA LEU A 373 -5.60 -18.89 2.26
C LEU A 373 -4.38 -19.58 1.64
N GLY A 374 -3.74 -18.92 0.68
CA GLY A 374 -2.61 -19.47 -0.09
C GLY A 374 -2.71 -19.10 -1.57
N GLN A 375 -1.97 -19.80 -2.42
CA GLN A 375 -1.81 -19.50 -3.85
C GLN A 375 -2.37 -20.62 -4.74
N SER A 376 -2.96 -20.23 -5.89
CA SER A 376 -3.33 -21.15 -6.98
C SER A 376 -4.25 -22.31 -6.57
N ASN A 377 -5.16 -22.08 -5.62
CA ASN A 377 -6.19 -23.04 -5.24
C ASN A 377 -7.40 -22.98 -6.18
N VAL A 378 -8.07 -24.11 -6.40
CA VAL A 378 -9.33 -24.22 -7.13
C VAL A 378 -10.33 -24.97 -6.25
N GLY A 379 -11.34 -24.30 -5.76
CA GLY A 379 -12.30 -24.78 -4.76
C GLY A 379 -12.46 -23.76 -3.64
N SER A 380 -12.97 -24.16 -2.48
CA SER A 380 -13.20 -23.24 -1.35
C SER A 380 -12.60 -23.74 -0.05
N GLY A 381 -12.16 -22.80 0.80
CA GLY A 381 -11.73 -23.05 2.18
C GLY A 381 -10.39 -23.77 2.31
N ASN A 382 -9.52 -23.70 1.31
CA ASN A 382 -8.20 -24.32 1.36
C ASN A 382 -7.20 -23.45 2.14
N ILE A 383 -6.31 -24.08 2.92
CA ILE A 383 -5.19 -23.45 3.60
C ILE A 383 -3.90 -24.09 3.07
N GLY A 384 -3.10 -23.33 2.34
CA GLY A 384 -1.92 -23.79 1.61
C GLY A 384 -2.06 -23.59 0.10
N ASP A 385 -1.14 -24.15 -0.68
CA ASP A 385 -0.98 -23.81 -2.11
C ASP A 385 -1.30 -24.98 -3.05
N PHE A 386 -1.76 -24.67 -4.27
CA PHE A 386 -1.95 -25.63 -5.37
C PHE A 386 -2.95 -26.76 -5.09
N ASN A 387 -4.02 -26.49 -4.34
CA ASN A 387 -5.07 -27.48 -4.08
C ASN A 387 -6.20 -27.41 -5.11
N LEU A 388 -6.68 -28.56 -5.58
CA LEU A 388 -7.88 -28.72 -6.41
C LEU A 388 -8.95 -29.46 -5.60
N GLY A 389 -9.92 -28.75 -5.07
CA GLY A 389 -11.00 -29.25 -4.22
C GLY A 389 -11.24 -28.34 -3.02
N ASN A 390 -12.04 -28.82 -2.05
CA ASN A 390 -12.48 -27.98 -0.93
C ASN A 390 -11.85 -28.38 0.40
N GLY A 391 -11.56 -27.41 1.26
CA GLY A 391 -11.24 -27.63 2.66
C GLY A 391 -9.93 -28.39 2.90
N ASN A 392 -8.94 -28.25 2.01
CA ASN A 392 -7.64 -28.89 2.20
C ASN A 392 -6.72 -28.03 3.09
N ILE A 393 -5.91 -28.67 3.93
CA ILE A 393 -4.84 -28.04 4.71
C ILE A 393 -3.51 -28.66 4.28
N GLY A 394 -2.61 -27.87 3.70
CA GLY A 394 -1.38 -28.32 3.03
C GLY A 394 -1.43 -28.01 1.54
N GLY A 395 -0.59 -28.66 0.73
CA GLY A 395 -0.45 -28.29 -0.69
C GLY A 395 -0.46 -29.45 -1.68
N TYR A 396 -0.70 -29.12 -2.95
CA TYR A 396 -0.71 -30.08 -4.06
C TYR A 396 -1.75 -31.21 -3.92
N ASN A 397 -2.86 -30.98 -3.23
CA ASN A 397 -3.92 -31.98 -3.09
C ASN A 397 -4.92 -31.90 -4.24
N VAL A 398 -5.40 -33.06 -4.72
CA VAL A 398 -6.51 -33.17 -5.68
C VAL A 398 -7.62 -33.96 -5.00
N GLY A 399 -8.70 -33.31 -4.63
CA GLY A 399 -9.78 -33.83 -3.79
C GLY A 399 -10.05 -32.91 -2.61
N SER A 400 -10.91 -33.34 -1.69
CA SER A 400 -11.42 -32.47 -0.61
C SER A 400 -11.08 -32.99 0.78
N GLY A 401 -10.95 -32.08 1.75
CA GLY A 401 -10.78 -32.40 3.16
C GLY A 401 -9.49 -33.13 3.50
N ASN A 402 -8.42 -32.92 2.72
CA ASN A 402 -7.12 -33.53 3.01
C ASN A 402 -6.33 -32.66 4.01
N ILE A 403 -5.60 -33.30 4.92
CA ILE A 403 -4.62 -32.65 5.79
C ILE A 403 -3.24 -33.24 5.47
N GLY A 404 -2.35 -32.43 4.91
CA GLY A 404 -1.06 -32.86 4.38
C GLY A 404 -0.94 -32.55 2.89
N SER A 405 -0.01 -33.18 2.18
CA SER A 405 0.35 -32.75 0.81
C SER A 405 0.39 -33.87 -0.21
N GLN A 406 0.19 -33.53 -1.49
CA GLN A 406 0.31 -34.46 -2.62
C GLN A 406 -0.65 -35.65 -2.54
N ASN A 407 -1.84 -35.46 -1.98
CA ASN A 407 -2.88 -36.50 -1.96
C ASN A 407 -3.76 -36.43 -3.20
N LEU A 408 -4.15 -37.58 -3.75
CA LEU A 408 -5.14 -37.73 -4.81
C LEU A 408 -6.37 -38.47 -4.26
N GLY A 409 -7.49 -37.78 -4.09
CA GLY A 409 -8.70 -38.25 -3.44
C GLY A 409 -8.99 -37.43 -2.18
N SER A 410 -9.96 -37.86 -1.36
CA SER A 410 -10.53 -37.02 -0.30
C SER A 410 -10.38 -37.60 1.10
N GLY A 411 -10.31 -36.74 2.10
CA GLY A 411 -10.29 -37.11 3.52
C GLY A 411 -9.00 -37.78 3.98
N ASN A 412 -7.89 -37.61 3.26
CA ASN A 412 -6.61 -38.20 3.64
C ASN A 412 -5.89 -37.32 4.67
N ILE A 413 -5.24 -37.95 5.64
CA ILE A 413 -4.38 -37.28 6.61
C ILE A 413 -2.97 -37.83 6.46
N GLY A 414 -2.05 -36.98 6.02
CA GLY A 414 -0.70 -37.34 5.62
C GLY A 414 -0.41 -36.95 4.17
N SER A 415 0.60 -37.58 3.56
CA SER A 415 1.08 -37.19 2.23
C SER A 415 1.19 -38.36 1.26
N PHE A 416 1.14 -38.06 -0.04
CA PHE A 416 1.29 -39.03 -1.13
C PHE A 416 0.24 -40.15 -1.14
N ASN A 417 -0.93 -39.95 -0.52
CA ASN A 417 -1.98 -40.95 -0.52
C ASN A 417 -2.84 -40.85 -1.80
N ILE A 418 -3.22 -41.99 -2.35
CA ILE A 418 -4.15 -42.10 -3.48
C ILE A 418 -5.40 -42.82 -2.99
N GLY A 419 -6.57 -42.22 -3.13
CA GLY A 419 -7.86 -42.74 -2.68
C GLY A 419 -8.44 -41.95 -1.51
N PHE A 420 -9.22 -42.61 -0.66
CA PHE A 420 -10.12 -41.93 0.27
C PHE A 420 -9.88 -42.33 1.72
N GLY A 421 -9.86 -41.34 2.64
CA GLY A 421 -9.87 -41.62 4.07
C GLY A 421 -8.64 -42.33 4.61
N ASN A 422 -7.48 -42.22 3.94
CA ASN A 422 -6.25 -42.81 4.44
C ASN A 422 -5.65 -41.93 5.55
N SER A 423 -5.25 -42.53 6.67
CA SER A 423 -4.67 -41.80 7.80
C SER A 423 -3.58 -42.63 8.49
N GLY A 424 -2.73 -42.01 9.29
CA GLY A 424 -1.92 -42.73 10.25
C GLY A 424 -2.77 -43.24 11.43
N PRO A 425 -2.23 -44.15 12.27
CA PRO A 425 -2.88 -44.54 13.52
C PRO A 425 -3.20 -43.31 14.37
N ALA A 426 -4.36 -43.31 15.03
CA ALA A 426 -4.83 -42.16 15.81
C ALA A 426 -4.89 -40.84 15.01
N LEU A 427 -5.30 -40.91 13.74
CA LEU A 427 -5.48 -39.73 12.87
C LEU A 427 -4.16 -38.95 12.64
N THR A 428 -3.02 -39.63 12.71
CA THR A 428 -1.69 -39.07 12.40
C THR A 428 -1.41 -39.10 10.90
N THR A 429 -0.20 -38.74 10.48
CA THR A 429 0.18 -38.70 9.07
C THR A 429 0.40 -40.10 8.49
N ALA A 430 -0.40 -40.49 7.50
CA ALA A 430 -0.13 -41.62 6.61
C ALA A 430 0.77 -41.22 5.44
N LEU A 431 1.60 -42.16 4.97
CA LEU A 431 2.40 -41.97 3.76
C LEU A 431 2.11 -43.06 2.73
N ASN A 432 1.97 -42.66 1.46
CA ASN A 432 1.95 -43.55 0.31
C ASN A 432 0.88 -44.67 0.33
N ASN A 433 -0.26 -44.46 1.01
CA ASN A 433 -1.35 -45.43 0.92
C ASN A 433 -2.09 -45.30 -0.41
N ILE A 434 -2.46 -46.42 -1.01
CA ILE A 434 -3.27 -46.49 -2.23
C ILE A 434 -4.56 -47.25 -1.91
N GLY A 435 -5.71 -46.61 -2.01
CA GLY A 435 -7.03 -47.19 -1.80
C GLY A 435 -7.84 -46.47 -0.72
N ILE A 436 -8.69 -47.19 0.00
CA ILE A 436 -9.73 -46.58 0.85
C ILE A 436 -9.56 -46.99 2.31
N GLY A 437 -9.52 -46.00 3.22
CA GLY A 437 -9.61 -46.23 4.66
C GLY A 437 -8.40 -46.93 5.26
N ASN A 438 -7.22 -46.86 4.62
CA ASN A 438 -6.03 -47.48 5.19
C ASN A 438 -5.50 -46.64 6.36
N THR A 439 -5.21 -47.32 7.48
CA THR A 439 -4.60 -46.75 8.68
C THR A 439 -3.14 -47.21 8.80
N GLY A 440 -2.17 -46.31 8.69
CA GLY A 440 -0.74 -46.66 8.61
C GLY A 440 -0.09 -46.11 7.35
N SER A 441 0.99 -46.71 6.85
CA SER A 441 1.71 -46.26 5.65
C SER A 441 1.99 -47.39 4.66
N ASN A 442 2.16 -47.04 3.38
CA ASN A 442 2.50 -47.94 2.27
C ASN A 442 1.50 -49.09 2.05
N ASN A 443 0.25 -48.95 2.50
CA ASN A 443 -0.78 -49.97 2.26
C ASN A 443 -1.41 -49.79 0.88
N VAL A 444 -1.74 -50.90 0.23
CA VAL A 444 -2.45 -50.93 -1.06
C VAL A 444 -3.73 -51.75 -0.91
N GLY A 445 -4.89 -51.10 -1.00
CA GLY A 445 -6.20 -51.73 -0.92
C GLY A 445 -7.13 -51.03 0.06
N PHE A 446 -7.94 -51.78 0.81
CA PHE A 446 -9.07 -51.24 1.55
C PHE A 446 -9.00 -51.60 3.02
N GLY A 447 -9.08 -50.62 3.92
CA GLY A 447 -9.24 -50.83 5.35
C GLY A 447 -8.07 -51.54 6.03
N ASN A 448 -6.86 -51.50 5.46
CA ASN A 448 -5.70 -52.12 6.09
C ASN A 448 -5.24 -51.28 7.28
N PHE A 449 -4.84 -51.92 8.38
CA PHE A 449 -4.30 -51.32 9.59
C PHE A 449 -2.86 -51.78 9.83
N GLY A 450 -1.92 -50.85 9.94
CA GLY A 450 -0.48 -51.12 10.02
C GLY A 450 0.22 -50.76 8.71
N ASP A 451 1.40 -51.33 8.42
CA ASP A 451 2.26 -50.83 7.35
C ASP A 451 2.54 -51.85 6.24
N GLY A 452 2.51 -51.41 4.99
CA GLY A 452 2.95 -52.23 3.85
C GLY A 452 2.01 -53.39 3.50
N ASN A 453 0.74 -53.36 3.91
CA ASN A 453 -0.21 -54.42 3.58
C ASN A 453 -0.82 -54.24 2.19
N ILE A 454 -1.08 -55.34 1.49
CA ILE A 454 -1.75 -55.38 0.19
C ILE A 454 -3.04 -56.19 0.31
N GLY A 455 -4.18 -55.60 0.01
CA GLY A 455 -5.48 -56.26 -0.01
C GLY A 455 -6.52 -55.61 0.90
N PHE A 456 -7.34 -56.40 1.59
CA PHE A 456 -8.54 -55.92 2.26
C PHE A 456 -8.54 -56.24 3.75
N GLY A 457 -8.60 -55.24 4.63
CA GLY A 457 -8.83 -55.43 6.06
C GLY A 457 -7.70 -56.15 6.80
N ASN A 458 -6.46 -56.09 6.30
CA ASN A 458 -5.33 -56.73 6.98
C ASN A 458 -4.86 -55.88 8.16
N THR A 459 -4.48 -56.52 9.27
CA THR A 459 -3.96 -55.88 10.48
C THR A 459 -2.53 -56.38 10.76
N GLY A 460 -1.59 -55.45 10.95
CA GLY A 460 -0.17 -55.71 11.15
C GLY A 460 0.66 -55.21 9.96
N SER A 461 1.80 -55.84 9.65
CA SER A 461 2.73 -55.32 8.64
C SER A 461 3.09 -56.31 7.54
N GLY A 462 3.10 -55.85 6.29
CA GLY A 462 3.59 -56.63 5.15
C GLY A 462 2.69 -57.81 4.74
N ASN A 463 1.41 -57.83 5.11
CA ASN A 463 0.50 -58.91 4.74
C ASN A 463 -0.06 -58.72 3.34
N ILE A 464 -0.26 -59.82 2.60
CA ILE A 464 -0.88 -59.82 1.26
C ILE A 464 -2.11 -60.72 1.32
N GLY A 465 -3.32 -60.14 1.25
CA GLY A 465 -4.52 -60.94 1.41
C GLY A 465 -5.77 -60.21 1.89
N ILE A 466 -6.71 -60.97 2.47
CA ILE A 466 -7.97 -60.44 2.98
C ILE A 466 -8.12 -60.80 4.45
N GLY A 467 -8.25 -59.84 5.36
CA GLY A 467 -8.60 -60.06 6.76
C GLY A 467 -7.49 -60.74 7.59
N LEU A 468 -6.23 -60.65 7.17
CA LEU A 468 -5.11 -61.25 7.88
C LEU A 468 -4.79 -60.47 9.16
N SER A 469 -4.32 -61.17 10.19
CA SER A 469 -3.79 -60.56 11.42
C SER A 469 -2.42 -61.15 11.72
N GLY A 470 -1.41 -60.28 11.85
CA GLY A 470 -0.02 -60.66 12.01
C GLY A 470 0.91 -59.94 11.04
N ASN A 471 2.10 -60.48 10.78
CA ASN A 471 3.08 -59.86 9.89
C ASN A 471 3.50 -60.81 8.76
N ASN A 472 3.72 -60.28 7.57
CA ASN A 472 4.24 -61.02 6.41
C ASN A 472 3.43 -62.28 6.03
N ASN A 473 2.12 -62.30 6.31
CA ASN A 473 1.25 -63.40 5.92
C ASN A 473 0.72 -63.22 4.50
N ASP A 474 0.54 -64.33 3.79
CA ASP A 474 -0.13 -64.38 2.48
C ASP A 474 -1.34 -65.33 2.53
N GLY A 475 -2.55 -64.83 2.24
CA GLY A 475 -3.77 -65.65 2.21
C GLY A 475 -5.06 -64.95 2.66
N PHE A 476 -5.91 -65.67 3.39
CA PHE A 476 -7.23 -65.20 3.79
C PHE A 476 -7.50 -65.39 5.30
N GLY A 477 -7.82 -64.29 5.98
CA GLY A 477 -8.59 -64.22 7.21
C GLY A 477 -7.94 -64.88 8.43
N ASN A 478 -8.80 -65.28 9.37
CA ASN A 478 -8.48 -66.18 10.48
C ASN A 478 -7.97 -67.56 10.03
N TRP A 479 -7.92 -67.83 8.73
CA TRP A 479 -7.32 -69.05 8.21
C TRP A 479 -5.80 -68.88 8.10
N ASN A 480 -5.20 -67.70 8.27
CA ASN A 480 -3.74 -67.64 8.27
C ASN A 480 -3.25 -66.66 9.35
N SER A 481 -2.89 -67.17 10.53
CA SER A 481 -2.56 -66.38 11.72
C SER A 481 -1.10 -66.57 12.17
N GLY A 482 -0.48 -65.51 12.70
CA GLY A 482 0.92 -65.52 13.13
C GLY A 482 1.83 -64.72 12.21
N SER A 483 3.06 -65.19 11.94
CA SER A 483 4.07 -64.41 11.19
C SER A 483 4.68 -65.22 10.03
N GLY A 484 4.76 -64.64 8.83
CA GLY A 484 5.47 -65.26 7.70
C GLY A 484 4.80 -66.51 7.11
N ASN A 485 3.50 -66.70 7.32
CA ASN A 485 2.81 -67.89 6.83
C ASN A 485 2.26 -67.69 5.41
N VAL A 486 2.36 -68.71 4.55
CA VAL A 486 1.85 -68.72 3.17
C VAL A 486 0.85 -69.86 2.99
N GLY A 487 -0.40 -69.55 2.69
CA GLY A 487 -1.46 -70.55 2.42
C GLY A 487 -2.73 -70.36 3.26
N LEU A 488 -3.43 -71.45 3.59
CA LEU A 488 -4.70 -71.43 4.34
C LEU A 488 -4.68 -72.38 5.54
N PHE A 489 -5.41 -72.03 6.58
CA PHE A 489 -5.48 -72.67 7.89
C PHE A 489 -4.13 -72.84 8.63
N ASN A 490 -3.11 -72.00 8.37
CA ASN A 490 -1.86 -72.06 9.12
C ASN A 490 -1.89 -71.18 10.38
N SER A 491 -1.20 -71.61 11.43
CA SER A 491 -1.03 -70.88 12.70
C SER A 491 0.43 -70.98 13.19
N GLY A 492 1.07 -69.85 13.50
CA GLY A 492 2.45 -69.82 14.02
C GLY A 492 3.41 -69.05 13.13
N THR A 493 4.65 -69.52 12.94
CA THR A 493 5.70 -68.75 12.28
C THR A 493 6.27 -69.49 11.06
N GLY A 494 6.27 -68.87 9.87
CA GLY A 494 7.00 -69.38 8.70
C GLY A 494 6.45 -70.66 8.08
N ASN A 495 5.15 -70.95 8.24
CA ASN A 495 4.54 -72.15 7.69
C ASN A 495 4.06 -71.95 6.24
N VAL A 496 4.26 -72.94 5.38
CA VAL A 496 3.86 -72.91 3.96
C VAL A 496 2.97 -74.12 3.65
N GLY A 497 1.73 -73.89 3.21
CA GLY A 497 0.79 -74.94 2.82
C GLY A 497 -0.57 -74.83 3.52
N PHE A 498 -1.14 -75.95 3.95
CA PHE A 498 -2.49 -76.00 4.53
C PHE A 498 -2.53 -76.60 5.95
N PHE A 499 -3.32 -76.04 6.86
CA PHE A 499 -3.56 -76.61 8.20
C PHE A 499 -2.31 -76.81 9.08
N ASN A 500 -1.20 -76.08 8.83
CA ASN A 500 0.03 -76.27 9.61
C ASN A 500 0.01 -75.45 10.91
N SER A 501 0.55 -75.99 12.00
CA SER A 501 0.67 -75.31 13.29
C SER A 501 2.09 -75.39 13.84
N GLY A 502 2.68 -74.25 14.24
CA GLY A 502 4.03 -74.20 14.82
C GLY A 502 5.00 -73.38 13.98
N THR A 503 6.25 -73.81 13.84
CA THR A 503 7.32 -73.04 13.18
C THR A 503 7.86 -73.79 11.96
N GLY A 504 8.00 -73.12 10.81
CA GLY A 504 8.76 -73.63 9.66
C GLY A 504 8.18 -74.83 8.93
N ASN A 505 6.89 -75.16 9.13
CA ASN A 505 6.30 -76.35 8.53
C ASN A 505 5.98 -76.17 7.04
N PHE A 506 6.27 -77.17 6.22
CA PHE A 506 5.92 -77.21 4.79
C PHE A 506 5.00 -78.41 4.48
N GLY A 507 3.81 -78.17 3.94
CA GLY A 507 2.88 -79.23 3.53
C GLY A 507 1.46 -79.09 4.10
N ILE A 508 0.84 -80.21 4.48
CA ILE A 508 -0.57 -80.26 4.93
C ILE A 508 -0.65 -80.88 6.33
N GLY A 509 -1.23 -80.16 7.29
CA GLY A 509 -1.57 -80.69 8.61
C GLY A 509 -0.38 -80.98 9.52
N ASN A 510 0.79 -80.37 9.27
CA ASN A 510 1.96 -80.56 10.12
C ASN A 510 1.82 -79.77 11.42
N SER A 511 2.27 -80.35 12.53
CA SER A 511 2.37 -79.66 13.82
C SER A 511 3.79 -79.80 14.37
N GLY A 512 4.44 -78.70 14.74
CA GLY A 512 5.79 -78.75 15.32
C GLY A 512 6.72 -77.65 14.83
N SER A 513 8.02 -77.87 15.03
CA SER A 513 9.13 -77.02 14.57
C SER A 513 9.89 -77.68 13.42
#